data_AF-A0A1I1IXI9-F1
#
_entry.id   AF-A0A1I1IXI9-F1
#
_cell.length_a   1.000
_cell.length_b   1.000
_cell.length_c   1.000
_cell.angle_alpha   90.00
_cell.angle_beta   90.00
_cell.angle_gamma   90.00
#
_symmetry.space_group_name_H-M   'P 1'
#
loop_
_entity.id
_entity.type
_entity.pdbx_description
1 polymer ?
#
loop_
_entity_poly.entity_id
_entity_poly.type
_entity_poly.pdbx_seq_one_letter_code
_entity_poly.pdbx_strand_id
1 'polypeptide(L)'
;MNSGNDNNVNENSVEDIVSRYRPEISKLVPYLNWLKDNSGADVAQSYSSNDLKSIPFLVYDSNLLAFIKAAQTTNLLDRNYVYVYTRNHLNSAKDEILFIQDAQITDMDDLAGILSKYILSGMTKGTVWMEGVRNGVLYLVVKKMDELCKFWGQEMGN
;
A
#
# COMPACT_ATOMS: atom_id res chain seq x y z
N MET A 1 33.61 -6.68 -38.69
CA MET A 1 32.51 -5.75 -38.42
C MET A 1 31.95 -6.06 -37.04
N ASN A 2 32.02 -5.10 -36.13
CA ASN A 2 31.49 -5.20 -34.77
C ASN A 2 30.06 -4.67 -34.75
N SER A 3 29.12 -5.45 -34.27
CA SER A 3 27.83 -4.99 -33.76
C SER A 3 27.31 -6.08 -32.85
N GLY A 4 27.80 -6.04 -31.61
CA GLY A 4 27.22 -6.76 -30.50
C GLY A 4 25.77 -6.31 -30.34
N ASN A 5 24.88 -7.29 -30.29
CA ASN A 5 23.48 -7.08 -30.02
C ASN A 5 23.31 -6.92 -28.50
N ASP A 6 23.74 -5.78 -27.96
CA ASP A 6 23.55 -5.41 -26.56
C ASP A 6 22.15 -4.81 -26.38
N ASN A 7 21.12 -5.63 -26.63
CA ASN A 7 19.73 -5.32 -26.28
C ASN A 7 19.33 -6.12 -25.03
N ASN A 8 20.18 -6.10 -23.99
CA ASN A 8 19.72 -6.42 -22.64
C ASN A 8 19.06 -5.15 -22.10
N VAL A 9 17.83 -4.88 -22.54
CA VAL A 9 16.96 -3.87 -21.96
C VAL A 9 16.95 -4.14 -20.47
N ASN A 10 17.47 -3.21 -19.69
CA ASN A 10 17.65 -3.33 -18.25
C ASN A 10 16.27 -3.32 -17.57
N GLU A 11 15.53 -4.42 -17.72
CA GLU A 11 14.34 -4.74 -16.93
C GLU A 11 14.74 -4.57 -15.47
N ASN A 12 14.10 -3.61 -14.79
CA ASN A 12 14.39 -3.16 -13.42
C ASN A 12 15.39 -1.99 -13.27
N SER A 13 15.59 -1.18 -14.32
CA SER A 13 16.18 0.15 -14.14
C SER A 13 15.35 0.98 -13.14
N VAL A 14 16.00 1.87 -12.39
CA VAL A 14 15.29 2.81 -11.52
C VAL A 14 14.23 3.61 -12.30
N GLU A 15 14.53 3.95 -13.56
CA GLU A 15 13.62 4.68 -14.44
C GLU A 15 12.36 3.88 -14.75
N ASP A 16 12.52 2.60 -15.09
CA ASP A 16 11.41 1.68 -15.34
C ASP A 16 10.54 1.51 -14.09
N ILE A 17 11.17 1.38 -12.92
CA ILE A 17 10.46 1.27 -11.64
C ILE A 17 9.65 2.54 -11.39
N VAL A 18 10.26 3.73 -11.48
CA VAL A 18 9.55 4.99 -11.27
C VAL A 18 8.43 5.17 -12.28
N SER A 19 8.68 4.90 -13.57
CA SER A 19 7.69 4.99 -14.65
C SER A 19 6.49 4.09 -14.43
N ARG A 20 6.72 2.85 -13.95
CA ARG A 20 5.67 1.88 -13.63
C ARG A 20 4.85 2.28 -12.41
N TYR A 21 5.52 2.68 -11.32
CA TYR A 21 4.87 2.82 -10.01
C TYR A 21 4.26 4.20 -9.77
N ARG A 22 4.90 5.28 -10.25
CA ARG A 22 4.45 6.66 -10.05
C ARG A 22 2.99 6.92 -10.47
N PRO A 23 2.51 6.51 -11.67
CA PRO A 23 1.12 6.75 -12.05
C PRO A 23 0.14 6.01 -11.15
N GLU A 24 0.48 4.82 -10.67
CA GLU A 24 -0.37 4.05 -9.76
C GLU A 24 -0.44 4.68 -8.36
N ILE A 25 0.70 5.09 -7.81
CA ILE A 25 0.78 5.76 -6.51
C ILE A 25 0.07 7.11 -6.53
N SER A 26 0.11 7.83 -7.65
CA SER A 26 -0.56 9.13 -7.80
C SER A 26 -2.07 9.06 -7.56
N LYS A 27 -2.69 7.89 -7.80
CA LYS A 27 -4.11 7.64 -7.52
C LYS A 27 -4.40 7.54 -6.01
N LEU A 28 -3.38 7.23 -5.20
CA LEU A 28 -3.47 7.00 -3.75
C LEU A 28 -3.02 8.20 -2.91
N VAL A 29 -2.11 9.03 -3.44
CA VAL A 29 -1.58 10.23 -2.77
C VAL A 29 -2.67 11.16 -2.20
N PRO A 30 -3.82 11.41 -2.88
CA PRO A 30 -4.87 12.28 -2.33
C PRO A 30 -5.41 11.85 -0.97
N TYR A 31 -5.28 10.56 -0.62
CA TYR A 31 -5.78 9.99 0.63
C TYR A 31 -4.74 10.02 1.77
N LEU A 32 -3.49 10.42 1.51
CA LEU A 32 -2.41 10.38 2.51
C LEU A 32 -2.71 11.21 3.76
N ASN A 33 -3.25 12.41 3.61
CA ASN A 33 -3.60 13.25 4.75
C ASN A 33 -4.66 12.58 5.61
N TRP A 34 -5.72 12.05 4.99
CA TRP A 34 -6.77 11.33 5.70
C TRP A 34 -6.23 10.07 6.40
N LEU A 35 -5.40 9.28 5.72
CA LEU A 35 -4.77 8.09 6.31
C LEU A 35 -3.87 8.43 7.50
N LYS A 36 -3.14 9.55 7.42
CA LYS A 36 -2.29 10.05 8.50
C LYS A 36 -3.13 10.47 9.72
N ASP A 37 -4.15 11.28 9.49
CA ASP A 37 -4.98 11.86 10.57
C ASP A 37 -5.80 10.78 11.30
N ASN A 38 -6.10 9.68 10.61
CA ASN A 38 -6.82 8.54 11.16
C ASN A 38 -5.89 7.40 11.62
N SER A 39 -4.58 7.55 11.48
CA SER A 39 -3.62 6.62 12.07
C SER A 39 -3.64 6.76 13.59
N GLY A 40 -3.75 5.65 14.32
CA GLY A 40 -3.97 5.64 15.76
C GLY A 40 -5.40 5.95 16.22
N ALA A 41 -6.33 6.31 15.32
CA ALA A 41 -7.74 6.50 15.63
C ALA A 41 -8.57 5.24 15.37
N ASP A 42 -9.66 5.03 16.13
CA ASP A 42 -10.68 4.02 15.78
C ASP A 42 -11.57 4.56 14.66
N VAL A 43 -11.27 4.17 13.42
CA VAL A 43 -11.97 4.59 12.19
C VAL A 43 -13.34 3.92 11.98
N ALA A 44 -13.82 3.18 13.00
CA ALA A 44 -15.12 2.53 13.00
C ALA A 44 -15.94 2.93 14.22
N GLN A 45 -17.20 3.29 13.98
CA GLN A 45 -18.21 3.41 15.03
C GLN A 45 -19.01 2.09 15.07
N SER A 46 -18.95 1.38 16.18
CA SER A 46 -19.85 0.24 16.44
C SER A 46 -21.16 0.76 17.03
N TYR A 47 -22.24 0.70 16.26
CA TYR A 47 -23.57 0.93 16.81
C TYR A 47 -24.07 -0.38 17.44
N SER A 48 -24.13 -0.46 18.77
CA SER A 48 -24.92 -1.47 19.47
C SER A 48 -26.22 -0.85 19.98
N SER A 49 -27.35 -1.20 19.37
CA SER A 49 -28.65 -0.93 19.99
C SER A 49 -28.84 -1.95 21.12
N ASN A 50 -29.00 -1.46 22.35
CA ASN A 50 -28.98 -2.28 23.57
C ASN A 50 -30.20 -3.21 23.75
N ASP A 51 -31.14 -3.21 22.80
CA ASP A 51 -32.42 -3.93 22.92
C ASP A 51 -32.56 -5.14 21.98
N LEU A 52 -31.59 -5.43 21.11
CA LEU A 52 -31.63 -6.60 20.21
C LEU A 52 -30.26 -7.27 20.16
N LYS A 53 -30.23 -8.61 20.15
CA LYS A 53 -29.03 -9.44 19.86
C LYS A 53 -28.63 -9.27 18.38
N SER A 54 -28.32 -8.05 17.94
CA SER A 54 -27.91 -7.73 16.58
C SER A 54 -26.38 -7.69 16.51
N ILE A 55 -25.82 -8.42 15.56
CA ILE A 55 -24.40 -8.34 15.18
C ILE A 55 -24.09 -6.86 14.87
N PRO A 56 -23.04 -6.26 15.46
CA PRO A 56 -22.69 -4.87 15.18
C PRO A 56 -22.34 -4.69 13.69
N PHE A 57 -23.04 -3.79 13.01
CA PHE A 57 -22.77 -3.45 11.62
C PHE A 57 -21.74 -2.32 11.56
N LEU A 58 -20.63 -2.53 10.85
CA LEU A 58 -19.58 -1.53 10.69
C LEU A 58 -19.98 -0.58 9.56
N VAL A 59 -20.20 0.69 9.90
CA VAL A 59 -20.35 1.76 8.90
C VAL A 59 -18.95 2.32 8.62
N TYR A 60 -18.44 2.06 7.42
CA TYR A 60 -17.13 2.57 6.98
C TYR A 60 -17.21 4.04 6.60
N ASP A 61 -16.19 4.81 6.96
CA ASP A 61 -16.04 6.19 6.49
C ASP A 61 -15.97 6.25 4.96
N SER A 62 -16.56 7.30 4.39
CA SER A 62 -16.62 7.49 2.93
C SER A 62 -15.23 7.61 2.30
N ASN A 63 -14.25 8.19 2.98
CA ASN A 63 -12.88 8.31 2.48
C ASN A 63 -12.15 6.97 2.51
N LEU A 64 -12.43 6.11 3.51
CA LEU A 64 -11.90 4.75 3.54
C LEU A 64 -12.34 3.98 2.29
N LEU A 65 -13.64 3.98 2.00
CA LEU A 65 -14.16 3.27 0.83
C LEU A 65 -13.64 3.87 -0.48
N ALA A 66 -13.47 5.19 -0.56
CA ALA A 66 -12.86 5.84 -1.72
C ALA A 66 -11.40 5.43 -1.91
N PHE A 67 -10.61 5.36 -0.84
CA PHE A 67 -9.23 4.87 -0.87
C PHE A 67 -9.16 3.41 -1.33
N ILE A 68 -10.01 2.52 -0.77
CA ILE A 68 -10.04 1.10 -1.18
C ILE A 68 -10.39 0.97 -2.66
N LYS A 69 -11.39 1.71 -3.15
CA LYS A 69 -11.75 1.73 -4.57
C LYS A 69 -10.60 2.25 -5.43
N ALA A 70 -9.93 3.32 -5.01
CA ALA A 70 -8.76 3.83 -5.73
C ALA A 70 -7.66 2.76 -5.82
N ALA A 71 -7.33 2.09 -4.71
CA ALA A 71 -6.35 1.01 -4.67
C ALA A 71 -6.71 -0.15 -5.61
N GLN A 72 -8.00 -0.52 -5.70
CA GLN A 72 -8.46 -1.56 -6.62
C GLN A 72 -8.32 -1.20 -8.11
N THR A 73 -8.29 0.08 -8.45
CA THR A 73 -8.04 0.55 -9.82
C THR A 73 -6.55 0.63 -10.17
N THR A 74 -5.66 0.32 -9.22
CA THR A 74 -4.23 0.29 -9.45
C THR A 74 -3.75 -1.09 -9.89
N ASN A 75 -2.60 -1.11 -10.57
CA ASN A 75 -1.86 -2.36 -10.85
C ASN A 75 -0.89 -2.76 -9.71
N LEU A 76 -1.07 -2.22 -8.50
CA LEU A 76 -0.22 -2.52 -7.34
C LEU A 76 -0.64 -3.80 -6.61
N LEU A 77 -1.88 -4.27 -6.82
CA LEU A 77 -2.42 -5.36 -6.03
C LEU A 77 -2.03 -6.73 -6.60
N ASP A 78 -1.30 -7.52 -5.82
CA ASP A 78 -0.93 -8.89 -6.15
C ASP A 78 -1.51 -9.87 -5.13
N ARG A 79 -2.18 -10.93 -5.61
CA ARG A 79 -2.71 -12.03 -4.78
C ARG A 79 -1.61 -12.87 -4.14
N ASN A 80 -0.41 -12.86 -4.69
CA ASN A 80 0.76 -13.58 -4.17
C ASN A 80 1.47 -12.83 -3.03
N TYR A 81 0.84 -11.80 -2.45
CA TYR A 81 1.40 -11.05 -1.31
C TYR A 81 1.83 -11.92 -0.13
N VAL A 82 1.24 -13.11 0.05
CA VAL A 82 1.66 -14.07 1.10
C VAL A 82 3.14 -14.44 0.98
N TYR A 83 3.68 -14.46 -0.24
CA TYR A 83 5.11 -14.72 -0.47
C TYR A 83 6.00 -13.57 0.04
N VAL A 84 5.58 -12.31 -0.14
CA VAL A 84 6.24 -11.13 0.44
C VAL A 84 6.34 -11.24 1.96
N TYR A 85 5.25 -11.70 2.60
CA TYR A 85 5.20 -11.89 4.05
C TYR A 85 6.14 -12.99 4.52
N THR A 86 6.14 -14.12 3.80
CA THR A 86 6.97 -15.28 4.15
C THR A 86 8.45 -14.98 3.96
N ARG A 87 8.84 -14.36 2.84
CA ARG A 87 10.25 -14.10 2.49
C ARG A 87 10.90 -13.03 3.36
N ASN A 88 10.13 -12.02 3.78
CA ASN A 88 10.61 -10.90 4.60
C ASN A 88 10.31 -11.09 6.09
N HIS A 89 9.79 -12.26 6.51
CA HIS A 89 9.45 -12.57 7.89
C HIS A 89 8.47 -11.55 8.54
N LEU A 90 7.50 -11.05 7.78
CA LEU A 90 6.52 -10.09 8.25
C LEU A 90 5.40 -10.81 9.01
N ASN A 91 5.45 -10.80 10.34
CA ASN A 91 4.47 -11.52 11.17
C ASN A 91 3.52 -10.57 11.90
N SER A 92 3.86 -9.29 11.98
CA SER A 92 3.11 -8.27 12.69
C SER A 92 3.12 -6.93 11.96
N ALA A 93 2.20 -6.04 12.32
CA ALA A 93 2.20 -4.67 11.83
C ALA A 93 3.51 -3.92 12.18
N LYS A 94 4.16 -4.29 13.28
CA LYS A 94 5.46 -3.72 13.65
C LYS A 94 6.55 -4.12 12.65
N ASP A 95 6.57 -5.39 12.24
CA ASP A 95 7.54 -5.88 11.25
C ASP A 95 7.30 -5.21 9.88
N GLU A 96 6.04 -5.04 9.49
CA GLU A 96 5.66 -4.30 8.28
C GLU A 96 6.17 -2.86 8.33
N ILE A 97 5.97 -2.15 9.44
CA ILE A 97 6.42 -0.76 9.61
C ILE A 97 7.95 -0.66 9.52
N LEU A 98 8.67 -1.57 10.16
CA LEU A 98 10.14 -1.60 10.09
C LEU A 98 10.60 -1.83 8.65
N PHE A 99 10.01 -2.81 7.95
CA PHE A 99 10.30 -3.05 6.54
C PHE A 99 10.04 -1.81 5.68
N ILE A 100 8.89 -1.15 5.86
CA ILE A 100 8.53 0.06 5.10
C ILE A 100 9.54 1.19 5.33
N GLN A 101 10.02 1.37 6.57
CA GLN A 101 10.99 2.41 6.89
C GLN A 101 12.31 2.21 6.14
N ASP A 102 12.79 0.97 6.10
CA ASP A 102 14.09 0.61 5.51
C ASP A 102 14.02 0.38 3.99
N ALA A 103 12.82 0.22 3.43
CA ALA A 103 12.61 -0.08 2.01
C ALA A 103 13.29 0.93 1.07
N GLN A 104 13.82 0.40 -0.04
CA GLN A 104 14.46 1.13 -1.13
C GLN A 104 13.60 1.06 -2.40
N ILE A 105 14.04 1.74 -3.46
CA ILE A 105 13.33 1.75 -4.75
C ILE A 105 13.22 0.35 -5.38
N THR A 106 14.12 -0.57 -5.06
CA THR A 106 14.07 -1.96 -5.50
C THR A 106 12.98 -2.78 -4.80
N ASP A 107 12.46 -2.30 -3.67
CA ASP A 107 11.52 -3.04 -2.81
C ASP A 107 10.06 -2.65 -3.11
N MET A 108 9.80 -1.98 -4.25
CA MET A 108 8.46 -1.49 -4.61
C MET A 108 7.44 -2.62 -4.76
N ASP A 109 7.86 -3.79 -5.26
CA ASP A 109 7.01 -4.98 -5.33
C ASP A 109 6.64 -5.48 -3.91
N ASP A 110 7.56 -5.42 -2.94
CA ASP A 110 7.28 -5.80 -1.55
C ASP A 110 6.35 -4.80 -0.85
N LEU A 111 6.59 -3.50 -1.05
CA LEU A 111 5.69 -2.46 -0.55
C LEU A 111 4.28 -2.64 -1.13
N ALA A 112 4.16 -2.94 -2.42
CA ALA A 112 2.90 -3.27 -3.07
C ALA A 112 2.27 -4.55 -2.49
N GLY A 113 3.09 -5.55 -2.10
CA GLY A 113 2.64 -6.74 -1.37
C GLY A 113 2.05 -6.43 0.01
N ILE A 114 2.67 -5.54 0.78
CA ILE A 114 2.12 -5.09 2.07
C ILE A 114 0.77 -4.40 1.86
N LEU A 115 0.67 -3.49 0.89
CA LEU A 115 -0.60 -2.86 0.52
C LEU A 115 -1.66 -3.92 0.14
N SER A 116 -1.25 -4.90 -0.67
CA SER A 116 -2.12 -5.99 -1.15
C SER A 116 -2.74 -6.80 -0.02
N LYS A 117 -2.00 -7.12 1.06
CA LYS A 117 -2.55 -7.82 2.22
C LYS A 117 -3.80 -7.11 2.72
N TYR A 118 -3.71 -5.81 2.98
CA TYR A 118 -4.79 -5.05 3.61
C TYR A 118 -5.97 -4.87 2.66
N ILE A 119 -5.72 -4.51 1.40
CA ILE A 119 -6.78 -4.29 0.43
C ILE A 119 -7.52 -5.59 0.13
N LEU A 120 -6.80 -6.67 -0.19
CA LEU A 120 -7.38 -7.94 -0.62
C LEU A 120 -7.99 -8.73 0.54
N SER A 121 -7.32 -8.83 1.70
CA SER A 121 -7.91 -9.52 2.85
C SER A 121 -9.14 -8.78 3.39
N GLY A 122 -9.15 -7.45 3.29
CA GLY A 122 -10.29 -6.66 3.69
C GLY A 122 -11.52 -6.82 2.80
N MET A 123 -11.37 -7.29 1.55
CA MET A 123 -12.52 -7.70 0.71
C MET A 123 -13.33 -8.82 1.35
N THR A 124 -12.67 -9.72 2.08
CA THR A 124 -13.30 -10.84 2.77
C THR A 124 -13.65 -10.48 4.22
N LYS A 125 -12.77 -9.71 4.87
CA LYS A 125 -12.91 -9.31 6.28
C LYS A 125 -12.65 -7.81 6.41
N GLY A 126 -13.67 -6.99 6.21
CA GLY A 126 -13.54 -5.53 6.16
C GLY A 126 -12.94 -4.86 7.42
N THR A 127 -12.85 -5.56 8.56
CA THR A 127 -12.09 -5.09 9.72
C THR A 127 -10.59 -4.92 9.44
N VAL A 128 -10.05 -5.66 8.47
CA VAL A 128 -8.64 -5.58 8.09
C VAL A 128 -8.31 -4.23 7.48
N TRP A 129 -9.22 -3.62 6.71
CA TRP A 129 -9.00 -2.25 6.21
C TRP A 129 -8.78 -1.27 7.36
N MET A 130 -9.60 -1.37 8.41
CA MET A 130 -9.51 -0.50 9.58
C MET A 130 -8.26 -0.78 10.40
N GLU A 131 -7.86 -2.05 10.53
CA GLU A 131 -6.61 -2.43 11.16
C GLU A 131 -5.43 -1.73 10.49
N GLY A 132 -5.37 -1.77 9.15
CA GLY A 132 -4.31 -1.13 8.36
C GLY A 132 -4.27 0.39 8.44
N VAL A 133 -5.42 1.04 8.66
CA VAL A 133 -5.46 2.49 8.94
C VAL A 133 -5.03 2.75 10.38
N ARG A 134 -5.63 2.06 11.35
CA ARG A 134 -5.41 2.25 12.78
C ARG A 134 -3.95 2.02 13.17
N ASN A 135 -3.31 0.98 12.63
CA ASN A 135 -1.89 0.69 12.89
C ASN A 135 -0.94 1.59 12.06
N GLY A 136 -1.46 2.37 11.12
CA GLY A 136 -0.69 3.29 10.29
C GLY A 136 0.02 2.66 9.08
N VAL A 137 -0.11 1.34 8.86
CA VAL A 137 0.60 0.64 7.77
C VAL A 137 0.17 1.15 6.41
N LEU A 138 -1.14 1.37 6.18
CA LEU A 138 -1.65 1.88 4.90
C LEU A 138 -1.14 3.29 4.59
N TYR A 139 -1.00 4.15 5.61
CA TYR A 139 -0.40 5.47 5.45
C TYR A 139 1.08 5.35 5.08
N LEU A 140 1.84 4.59 5.88
CA LEU A 140 3.29 4.50 5.75
C LEU A 140 3.71 3.88 4.43
N VAL A 141 3.02 2.82 3.97
CA VAL A 141 3.36 2.15 2.71
C VAL A 141 3.16 3.08 1.51
N VAL A 142 2.01 3.77 1.42
CA VAL A 142 1.73 4.71 0.32
C VAL A 142 2.69 5.90 0.36
N LYS A 143 2.96 6.43 1.56
CA LYS A 143 3.90 7.54 1.76
C LYS A 143 5.31 7.15 1.31
N LYS A 144 5.80 5.98 1.73
CA LYS A 144 7.14 5.51 1.37
C LYS A 144 7.27 5.31 -0.14
N MET A 145 6.29 4.68 -0.78
CA MET A 145 6.29 4.50 -2.23
C MET A 145 6.32 5.86 -2.97
N ASP A 146 5.53 6.85 -2.52
CA ASP A 146 5.54 8.21 -3.08
C ASP A 146 6.88 8.93 -2.87
N GLU A 147 7.47 8.83 -1.67
CA GLU A 147 8.80 9.40 -1.36
C GLU A 147 9.90 8.80 -2.24
N LEU A 148 9.92 7.47 -2.42
CA LEU A 148 10.86 6.78 -3.30
C LEU A 148 10.69 7.24 -4.75
N CYS A 149 9.47 7.25 -5.28
CA CYS A 149 9.22 7.72 -6.65
C CYS A 149 9.57 9.19 -6.86
N LYS A 150 9.37 10.06 -5.87
CA LYS A 150 9.73 11.48 -5.95
C LYS A 150 11.23 11.69 -5.91
N PHE A 151 11.93 11.01 -5.00
CA PHE A 151 13.38 11.11 -4.85
C PHE A 151 14.07 10.69 -6.16
N TRP A 152 13.81 9.46 -6.62
CA TRP A 152 14.43 8.93 -7.83
C TRP A 152 13.89 9.53 -9.13
N GLY A 153 12.66 10.05 -9.12
CA GLY A 153 12.09 10.76 -10.26
C GLY A 153 12.59 12.20 -10.43
N GLN A 154 13.14 12.82 -9.38
CA GLN A 154 13.77 14.14 -9.46
C GLN A 154 15.24 14.05 -9.88
N GLU A 155 15.96 13.02 -9.43
CA GLU A 155 17.38 12.81 -9.80
C GLU A 155 17.60 12.58 -11.30
N MET A 156 16.57 12.13 -12.05
CA MET A 156 16.67 11.96 -13.52
C MET A 156 16.23 13.18 -14.34
N GLY A 157 15.76 14.24 -13.68
CA GLY A 157 15.36 15.49 -14.34
C GLY A 157 16.44 16.58 -14.34
N ASN A 158 17.61 16.31 -13.76
CA ASN A 158 18.80 17.16 -13.72
C ASN A 158 19.96 16.52 -14.46
#